data_AF-A0A7C1KIS2-F1
#
_entry.id   AF-A0A7C1KIS2-F1
#
_cell.length_a   1.000
_cell.length_b   1.000
_cell.length_c   1.000
_cell.angle_alpha   90.00
_cell.angle_beta   90.00
_cell.angle_gamma   90.00
#
_symmetry.space_group_name_H-M   'P 1'
#
loop_
_entity.id
_entity.type
_entity.pdbx_description
1 polymer ?
#
loop_
_entity_poly.entity_id
_entity_poly.type
_entity_poly.pdbx_seq_one_letter_code
_entity_poly.pdbx_strand_id
1 'polypeptide(L)'
;MEVQCDEFRQWLVAELLLVRMLLPVGKPPTPKEVRESLSTLLGWTVSENTLNPIRDQLVKGGDLLRTPRMAYRLTDTGRRRALKFLGLKALPPRCNWTRLMSKYLLPALIRHWEQDRVSQKNWSSPARPFVFNALQHTPPSSSQADAKMTSIDMQQFAQAVLRHAASLPHEKRFGPNKAYISCVWESTQADPTFPRMSLETFKQHLVESNLRGFLQLSRADLVQAMNPVLLSQSETHYLNAQFHFVLLQELHTRRR
;
A
#
# COMPACT_ATOMS: atom_id res chain seq x y z
N MET A 1 6.07 -5.09 -14.74
CA MET A 1 5.27 -4.58 -13.60
C MET A 1 6.12 -4.21 -12.39
N GLU A 2 7.30 -4.82 -12.16
CA GLU A 2 8.22 -4.41 -11.07
C GLU A 2 8.71 -2.96 -11.17
N VAL A 3 8.96 -2.46 -12.38
CA VAL A 3 9.53 -1.12 -12.63
C VAL A 3 8.64 0.02 -12.10
N GLN A 4 7.32 -0.08 -12.28
CA GLN A 4 6.40 1.01 -11.94
C GLN A 4 6.15 1.13 -10.42
N CYS A 5 6.23 0.01 -9.70
CA CYS A 5 6.18 0.01 -8.23
C CYS A 5 7.46 0.61 -7.62
N ASP A 6 8.61 0.40 -8.27
CA ASP A 6 9.87 0.94 -7.80
C ASP A 6 9.97 2.45 -8.04
N GLU A 7 9.52 2.94 -9.20
CA GLU A 7 9.45 4.38 -9.52
C GLU A 7 8.56 5.16 -8.54
N PHE A 8 7.37 4.65 -8.21
CA PHE A 8 6.50 5.30 -7.23
C PHE A 8 7.14 5.36 -5.84
N ARG A 9 7.79 4.27 -5.41
CA ARG A 9 8.51 4.24 -4.13
C ARG A 9 9.65 5.24 -4.10
N GLN A 10 10.44 5.32 -5.17
CA GLN A 10 11.53 6.29 -5.27
C GLN A 10 11.00 7.72 -5.24
N TRP A 11 9.93 8.02 -5.96
CA TRP A 11 9.26 9.31 -5.93
C TRP A 11 8.77 9.67 -4.51
N LEU A 12 8.07 8.74 -3.85
CA LEU A 12 7.56 8.96 -2.50
C LEU A 12 8.70 9.21 -1.50
N VAL A 13 9.77 8.42 -1.56
CA VAL A 13 10.96 8.63 -0.72
C VAL A 13 11.57 10.02 -0.96
N ALA A 14 11.59 10.49 -2.20
CA ALA A 14 12.07 11.84 -2.53
C ALA A 14 11.21 12.94 -1.88
N GLU A 15 9.88 12.85 -1.99
CA GLU A 15 8.97 13.83 -1.37
C GLU A 15 9.10 13.84 0.16
N LEU A 16 9.15 12.65 0.77
CA LEU A 16 9.30 12.51 2.22
C LEU A 16 10.65 13.04 2.72
N LEU A 17 11.73 12.87 1.95
CA LEU A 17 13.03 13.43 2.24
C LEU A 17 12.93 14.97 2.29
N LEU A 18 12.35 15.60 1.27
CA LEU A 18 12.19 17.06 1.23
C LEU A 18 11.32 17.56 2.40
N VAL A 19 10.23 16.87 2.72
CA VAL A 19 9.38 17.18 3.89
C VAL A 19 10.17 17.08 5.20
N ARG A 20 11.02 16.06 5.35
CA ARG A 20 11.85 15.91 6.56
C ARG A 20 12.86 17.05 6.71
N MET A 21 13.36 17.58 5.60
CA MET A 21 14.28 18.73 5.55
C MET A 21 13.58 20.08 5.74
N LEU A 22 12.24 20.14 5.62
CA LEU A 22 11.45 21.36 5.65
C LEU A 22 11.40 22.03 7.03
N LEU A 23 11.59 21.26 8.10
CA LEU A 23 11.44 21.78 9.45
C LEU A 23 12.51 22.83 9.78
N PRO A 24 12.12 23.97 10.38
CA PRO A 24 13.04 24.99 10.83
C PRO A 24 13.74 24.51 12.11
N VAL A 25 14.76 23.70 11.94
CA VAL A 25 15.68 23.31 13.01
C VAL A 25 16.93 24.16 12.89
N GLY A 26 17.47 24.63 14.03
CA GLY A 26 18.68 25.46 14.06
C GLY A 26 19.90 24.80 13.39
N LYS A 27 19.85 23.47 13.22
CA LYS A 27 20.76 22.68 12.38
C LYS A 27 19.93 21.72 11.53
N PRO A 28 20.22 21.56 10.22
CA PRO A 28 19.52 20.58 9.38
C PRO A 28 19.73 19.16 9.93
N PRO A 29 18.76 18.24 9.73
CA PRO A 29 18.89 16.87 10.20
C PRO A 29 20.05 16.17 9.50
N THR A 30 20.75 15.32 10.24
CA THR A 30 21.83 14.48 9.72
C THR A 30 21.29 13.43 8.75
N PRO A 31 22.12 12.88 7.84
CA PRO A 31 21.72 11.77 6.96
C PRO A 31 21.11 10.59 7.73
N LYS A 32 21.67 10.27 8.90
CA LYS A 32 21.17 9.23 9.80
C LYS A 32 19.76 9.52 10.31
N GLU A 33 19.52 10.72 10.84
CA GLU A 33 18.19 11.12 11.35
C GLU A 33 17.13 11.15 10.24
N VAL A 34 17.51 11.57 9.04
CA VAL A 34 16.62 11.52 7.87
C VAL A 34 16.27 10.07 7.57
N ARG A 35 17.26 9.18 7.44
CA ARG A 35 17.05 7.76 7.15
C ARG A 35 16.16 7.08 8.19
N GLU A 36 16.39 7.32 9.48
CA GLU A 36 15.60 6.77 10.57
C GLU A 36 14.16 7.28 10.52
N SER A 37 13.96 8.59 10.34
CA SER A 37 12.62 9.18 10.23
C SER A 37 11.83 8.59 9.07
N LEU A 38 12.47 8.39 7.91
CA LEU A 38 11.85 7.79 6.74
C LEU A 38 11.54 6.31 6.95
N SER A 39 12.46 5.56 7.55
CA SER A 39 12.24 4.13 7.82
C SER A 39 11.10 3.91 8.81
N THR A 40 11.02 4.74 9.85
CA THR A 40 9.90 4.73 10.80
C THR A 40 8.58 5.09 10.13
N LEU A 41 8.56 6.12 9.29
CA LEU A 41 7.33 6.54 8.59
C LEU A 41 6.85 5.49 7.58
N LEU A 42 7.77 4.86 6.87
CA LEU A 42 7.47 3.93 5.78
C LEU A 42 7.24 2.49 6.26
N GLY A 43 7.65 2.15 7.48
CA GLY A 43 7.53 0.78 8.02
C GLY A 43 8.50 -0.23 7.40
N TRP A 44 9.49 0.22 6.61
CA TRP A 44 10.57 -0.59 6.07
C TRP A 44 11.91 0.16 6.12
N THR A 45 13.01 -0.58 6.15
CA THR A 45 14.35 0.00 6.24
C THR A 45 14.75 0.64 4.92
N VAL A 46 14.93 1.96 4.91
CA VAL A 46 15.48 2.67 3.77
C VAL A 46 17.01 2.64 3.86
N SER A 47 17.68 2.04 2.88
CA SER A 47 19.15 1.93 2.85
C SER A 47 19.80 3.20 2.28
N GLU A 48 21.08 3.45 2.60
CA GLU A 48 21.85 4.54 1.98
C GLU A 48 21.99 4.35 0.47
N ASN A 49 22.04 3.10 -0.01
CA ASN A 49 22.06 2.79 -1.45
C ASN A 49 20.77 3.24 -2.15
N THR A 50 19.65 3.30 -1.43
CA THR A 50 18.39 3.86 -1.95
C THR A 50 18.38 5.38 -1.87
N LEU A 51 18.89 5.96 -0.78
CA LEU A 51 18.84 7.41 -0.56
C LEU A 51 19.83 8.21 -1.39
N ASN A 52 21.02 7.68 -1.65
CA ASN A 52 22.06 8.36 -2.40
C ASN A 52 21.64 8.75 -3.83
N PRO A 53 21.13 7.83 -4.67
CA PRO A 53 20.69 8.20 -6.02
C PRO A 53 19.55 9.22 -5.99
N ILE A 54 18.62 9.12 -5.03
CA ILE A 54 17.53 10.08 -4.86
C ILE A 54 18.07 11.47 -4.47
N ARG A 55 19.03 11.54 -3.54
CA ARG A 55 19.69 12.80 -3.17
C ARG A 55 20.41 13.42 -4.36
N ASP A 56 21.10 12.62 -5.17
CA ASP A 56 21.78 13.09 -6.38
C ASP A 56 20.79 13.65 -7.40
N GLN A 57 19.67 12.99 -7.61
CA GLN A 57 18.59 13.50 -8.46
C GLN A 57 18.02 14.82 -7.94
N LEU A 58 17.77 14.92 -6.63
CA LEU A 58 17.26 16.15 -6.00
C LEU A 58 18.27 17.29 -6.04
N VAL A 59 19.57 17.01 -5.93
CA VAL A 59 20.64 18.01 -6.11
C VAL A 59 20.70 18.47 -7.56
N LYS A 60 20.67 17.53 -8.51
CA LYS A 60 20.66 17.82 -9.95
C LYS A 60 19.42 18.63 -10.36
N GLY A 61 18.27 18.35 -9.74
CA GLY A 61 17.01 19.09 -9.92
C GLY A 61 16.94 20.42 -9.20
N GLY A 62 17.93 20.76 -8.37
CA GLY A 62 17.99 22.01 -7.62
C GLY A 62 17.06 22.08 -6.41
N ASP A 63 16.48 20.96 -5.96
CA ASP A 63 15.66 20.86 -4.74
C ASP A 63 16.52 20.82 -3.47
N LEU A 64 17.73 20.25 -3.58
CA LEU A 64 18.73 20.19 -2.52
C LEU A 64 20.04 20.83 -2.95
N LEU A 65 20.79 21.32 -1.96
CA LEU A 65 22.16 21.78 -2.11
C LEU A 65 23.08 20.97 -1.20
N ARG A 66 24.16 20.44 -1.77
CA ARG A 66 25.23 19.79 -0.99
C ARG A 66 26.03 20.86 -0.24
N THR A 67 26.16 20.72 1.06
CA THR A 67 27.01 21.60 1.88
C THR A 67 28.38 20.96 2.10
N PRO A 68 29.39 21.74 2.52
CA PRO A 68 30.62 21.17 3.07
C PRO A 68 30.28 20.16 4.19
N ARG A 69 31.06 19.07 4.28
CA ARG A 69 30.84 17.92 5.19
C ARG A 69 29.66 17.00 4.87
N MET A 70 29.31 16.82 3.59
CA MET A 70 28.34 15.80 3.13
C MET A 70 26.92 15.97 3.68
N ALA A 71 26.57 17.15 4.20
CA ALA A 71 25.20 17.47 4.59
C ALA A 71 24.43 18.08 3.42
N TYR A 72 23.10 18.13 3.55
CA TYR A 72 22.20 18.69 2.56
C TYR A 72 21.43 19.87 3.16
N ARG A 73 21.19 20.88 2.34
CA ARG A 73 20.30 22.00 2.66
C ARG A 73 19.17 22.03 1.64
N LEU A 74 17.95 22.28 2.13
CA LEU A 74 16.78 22.47 1.28
C LEU A 74 16.88 23.83 0.58
N THR A 75 16.68 23.87 -0.74
CA THR A 75 16.61 25.13 -1.50
C THR A 75 15.19 25.71 -1.42
N ASP A 76 14.99 26.93 -1.94
CA ASP A 76 13.64 27.48 -2.05
C ASP A 76 12.75 26.67 -3.00
N THR A 77 13.34 26.06 -4.03
CA THR A 77 12.63 25.15 -4.94
C THR A 77 12.18 23.89 -4.20
N GLY A 78 13.09 23.23 -3.48
CA GLY A 78 12.76 22.05 -2.67
C GLY A 78 11.75 22.36 -1.57
N ARG A 79 11.85 23.56 -0.97
CA ARG A 79 10.89 24.05 0.03
C ARG A 79 9.48 24.19 -0.55
N ARG A 80 9.35 24.83 -1.71
CA ARG A 80 8.05 24.96 -2.41
C ARG A 80 7.49 23.59 -2.79
N ARG A 81 8.33 22.67 -3.26
CA ARG A 81 7.94 21.30 -3.60
C ARG A 81 7.40 20.55 -2.38
N ALA A 82 8.12 20.55 -1.27
CA ALA A 82 7.68 19.92 -0.02
C ALA A 82 6.36 20.52 0.51
N LEU A 83 6.23 21.85 0.47
CA LEU A 83 4.99 22.53 0.89
C LEU A 83 3.81 22.19 -0.03
N LYS A 84 4.03 22.15 -1.35
CA LYS A 84 3.03 21.71 -2.33
C LYS A 84 2.58 20.27 -2.06
N PHE A 85 3.52 19.37 -1.80
CA PHE A 85 3.21 17.98 -1.45
C PHE A 85 2.31 17.90 -0.20
N LEU A 86 2.62 18.69 0.84
CA LEU A 86 1.81 18.78 2.06
C LEU A 86 0.46 19.49 1.86
N GLY A 87 0.25 20.18 0.74
CA GLY A 87 -0.92 21.03 0.51
C GLY A 87 -0.91 22.31 1.34
N LEU A 88 0.26 22.82 1.68
CA LEU A 88 0.45 24.00 2.53
C LEU A 88 1.08 25.15 1.74
N LYS A 89 0.72 26.39 2.08
CA LYS A 89 1.39 27.60 1.55
C LYS A 89 2.67 27.94 2.33
N ALA A 90 2.68 27.63 3.63
CA ALA A 90 3.81 27.81 4.53
C ALA A 90 3.70 26.83 5.71
N LEU A 91 4.82 26.59 6.39
CA LEU A 91 4.80 25.80 7.62
C LEU A 91 4.14 26.60 8.76
N PRO A 92 3.29 25.96 9.58
CA PRO A 92 2.82 26.56 10.82
C PRO A 92 3.99 26.90 11.77
N PRO A 93 3.88 27.97 12.57
CA PRO A 93 4.91 28.32 13.55
C PRO A 93 5.07 27.20 14.59
N ARG A 94 6.31 27.00 15.07
CA ARG A 94 6.67 25.99 16.08
C ARG A 94 6.26 24.55 15.69
N CYS A 95 6.24 24.25 14.39
CA CYS A 95 6.01 22.89 13.90
C CYS A 95 7.24 22.01 14.21
N ASN A 96 7.02 20.87 14.86
CA ASN A 96 8.02 19.83 15.07
C ASN A 96 7.67 18.59 14.24
N TRP A 97 8.58 17.61 14.18
CA TRP A 97 8.39 16.42 13.35
C TRP A 97 7.13 15.64 13.71
N THR A 98 6.87 15.39 14.99
CA THR A 98 5.66 14.66 15.45
C THR A 98 4.36 15.36 15.03
N ARG A 99 4.31 16.69 15.13
CA ARG A 99 3.15 17.48 14.71
C ARG A 99 3.04 17.56 13.19
N LEU A 100 4.16 17.69 12.48
CA LEU A 100 4.21 17.67 11.01
C LEU A 100 3.66 16.35 10.48
N MET A 101 4.14 15.24 11.04
CA MET A 101 3.74 13.87 10.73
C MET A 101 2.22 13.68 10.89
N SER A 102 1.71 13.89 12.10
CA SER A 102 0.32 13.58 12.45
C SER A 102 -0.72 14.50 11.81
N LYS A 103 -0.45 15.81 11.76
CA LYS A 103 -1.45 16.81 11.34
C LYS A 103 -1.42 17.14 9.84
N TYR A 104 -0.29 16.93 9.17
CA TYR A 104 -0.11 17.41 7.79
C TYR A 104 0.36 16.32 6.84
N LEU A 105 1.38 15.55 7.24
CA LEU A 105 1.98 14.55 6.36
C LEU A 105 1.08 13.35 6.15
N LEU A 106 0.54 12.74 7.22
CA LEU A 106 -0.38 11.61 7.08
C LEU A 106 -1.62 11.98 6.24
N PRO A 107 -2.31 13.10 6.48
CA PRO A 107 -3.39 13.55 5.59
C PRO A 107 -2.94 13.79 4.15
N ALA A 108 -1.73 14.33 3.92
CA ALA A 108 -1.21 14.53 2.57
C ALA A 108 -0.94 13.19 1.85
N LEU A 109 -0.35 12.23 2.54
CA LEU A 109 -0.12 10.88 2.01
C LEU A 109 -1.42 10.19 1.60
N ILE A 110 -2.47 10.32 2.43
CA ILE A 110 -3.80 9.77 2.11
C ILE A 110 -4.35 10.43 0.84
N ARG A 111 -4.27 11.77 0.71
CA ARG A 111 -4.74 12.46 -0.51
C ARG A 111 -3.99 12.03 -1.77
N HIS A 112 -2.65 11.93 -1.71
CA HIS A 112 -1.85 11.49 -2.85
C HIS A 112 -2.16 10.04 -3.22
N TRP A 113 -2.36 9.18 -2.22
CA TRP A 113 -2.77 7.79 -2.42
C TRP A 113 -4.19 7.66 -3.00
N GLU A 114 -5.11 8.56 -2.66
CA GLU A 114 -6.44 8.64 -3.27
C GLU A 114 -6.41 9.17 -4.71
N GLN A 115 -5.59 10.19 -4.99
CA GLN A 115 -5.44 10.80 -6.33
C GLN A 115 -4.82 9.85 -7.35
N ASP A 116 -3.85 9.02 -6.93
CA ASP A 116 -3.24 8.01 -7.79
C ASP A 116 -4.24 6.89 -8.14
N ARG A 117 -5.15 6.56 -7.20
CA ARG A 117 -6.26 5.62 -7.44
C ARG A 117 -7.32 6.16 -8.40
N VAL A 118 -7.66 7.45 -8.30
CA VAL A 118 -8.61 8.09 -9.23
C VAL A 118 -8.01 8.20 -10.63
N SER A 119 -6.70 8.45 -10.73
CA SER A 119 -5.98 8.48 -12.02
C SER A 119 -5.89 7.09 -12.66
N GLN A 120 -5.77 6.03 -11.87
CA GLN A 120 -5.91 4.65 -12.36
C GLN A 120 -7.36 4.29 -12.76
N LYS A 121 -8.37 4.90 -12.13
CA LYS A 121 -9.81 4.66 -12.42
C LYS A 121 -10.31 5.32 -13.71
N ASN A 122 -9.60 6.34 -14.22
CA ASN A 122 -9.86 6.95 -15.53
C ASN A 122 -9.24 6.17 -16.71
N TRP A 123 -8.58 5.05 -16.45
CA TRP A 123 -8.30 4.05 -17.49
C TRP A 123 -9.59 3.30 -17.83
N SER A 124 -10.41 3.91 -18.68
CA SER A 124 -11.18 3.10 -19.63
C SER A 124 -10.19 2.70 -20.73
N SER A 125 -9.64 1.49 -20.70
CA SER A 125 -9.27 0.86 -21.96
C SER A 125 -10.11 -0.37 -22.23
N PRO A 126 -10.50 -0.57 -23.49
CA PRO A 126 -11.13 -1.78 -23.95
C PRO A 126 -10.15 -2.94 -23.74
N ALA A 127 -10.71 -4.11 -23.52
CA ALA A 127 -10.00 -5.37 -23.49
C ALA A 127 -8.89 -5.44 -24.55
N ARG A 128 -7.65 -5.66 -24.12
CA ARG A 128 -6.69 -6.47 -24.87
C ARG A 128 -5.95 -7.41 -23.93
N PRO A 129 -5.82 -8.69 -24.32
CA PRO A 129 -5.12 -9.69 -23.53
C PRO A 129 -3.61 -9.43 -23.60
N PHE A 130 -2.97 -9.31 -22.45
CA PHE A 130 -1.52 -9.41 -22.37
C PHE A 130 -1.15 -10.89 -22.47
N VAL A 131 -0.84 -11.33 -23.70
CA VAL A 131 -0.22 -12.64 -23.95
C VAL A 131 1.28 -12.47 -23.65
N PHE A 132 1.73 -12.90 -22.47
CA PHE A 132 3.16 -13.05 -22.24
C PHE A 132 3.57 -14.42 -22.79
N ASN A 133 4.23 -14.40 -23.94
CA ASN A 133 4.86 -15.57 -24.52
C ASN A 133 6.12 -15.86 -23.69
N ALA A 134 6.00 -16.75 -22.70
CA ALA A 134 7.14 -17.34 -22.02
C ALA A 134 7.47 -18.67 -22.72
N LEU A 135 8.75 -18.80 -23.06
CA LEU A 135 9.35 -19.93 -23.76
C LEU A 135 8.96 -21.28 -23.12
N GLN A 136 8.36 -22.13 -23.97
CA GLN A 136 8.58 -23.58 -24.11
C GLN A 136 8.83 -24.40 -22.82
N HIS A 137 7.74 -24.79 -22.18
CA HIS A 137 7.58 -26.16 -21.69
C HIS A 137 6.28 -26.72 -22.28
N THR A 138 6.38 -27.75 -23.13
CA THR A 138 5.27 -28.70 -23.43
C THR A 138 5.36 -29.88 -22.45
N PRO A 139 4.33 -30.70 -22.18
CA PRO A 139 2.88 -30.73 -22.57
C PRO A 139 1.96 -30.98 -21.31
N PRO A 140 0.67 -31.41 -21.37
CA PRO A 140 -0.24 -31.58 -22.49
C PRO A 140 -1.52 -30.71 -22.43
N SER A 141 -2.12 -30.63 -23.61
CA SER A 141 -3.48 -30.19 -23.87
C SER A 141 -4.49 -30.88 -22.95
N SER A 142 -5.13 -30.12 -22.06
CA SER A 142 -6.44 -30.41 -21.47
C SER A 142 -7.05 -29.12 -20.90
N SER A 143 -8.18 -28.72 -21.48
CA SER A 143 -9.28 -28.05 -20.77
C SER A 143 -9.21 -26.54 -20.48
N GLN A 144 -9.49 -25.74 -21.52
CA GLN A 144 -10.03 -24.38 -21.35
C GLN A 144 -11.44 -24.37 -20.71
N ALA A 145 -12.12 -25.52 -20.62
CA ALA A 145 -13.40 -25.68 -19.93
C ALA A 145 -13.23 -25.73 -18.40
N ASP A 146 -12.23 -26.47 -17.89
CA ASP A 146 -11.95 -26.53 -16.44
C ASP A 146 -11.37 -25.21 -15.91
N ALA A 147 -10.59 -24.50 -16.73
CA ALA A 147 -10.08 -23.17 -16.38
C ALA A 147 -11.18 -22.09 -16.27
N LYS A 148 -12.25 -22.20 -17.08
CA LYS A 148 -13.43 -21.31 -16.98
C LYS A 148 -14.33 -21.67 -15.81
N MET A 149 -14.51 -22.95 -15.52
CA MET A 149 -15.35 -23.38 -14.40
C MET A 149 -14.73 -23.01 -13.04
N THR A 150 -13.41 -23.18 -12.90
CA THR A 150 -12.67 -22.75 -11.70
C THR A 150 -12.60 -21.23 -11.52
N SER A 151 -12.62 -20.44 -12.60
CA SER A 151 -12.62 -18.97 -12.48
C SER A 151 -13.96 -18.41 -12.01
N ILE A 152 -15.07 -18.99 -12.48
CA ILE A 152 -16.42 -18.64 -12.00
C ILE A 152 -16.56 -19.01 -10.52
N ASP A 153 -16.05 -20.17 -10.11
CA ASP A 153 -16.07 -20.61 -8.71
C ASP A 153 -15.27 -19.66 -7.79
N MET A 154 -14.06 -19.28 -8.20
CA MET A 154 -13.24 -18.31 -7.45
C MET A 154 -13.87 -16.92 -7.36
N GLN A 155 -14.58 -16.49 -8.41
CA GLN A 155 -15.31 -15.21 -8.37
C GLN A 155 -16.49 -15.27 -7.40
N GLN A 156 -17.25 -16.37 -7.38
CA GLN A 156 -18.36 -16.56 -6.44
C GLN A 156 -17.87 -16.64 -4.99
N PHE A 157 -16.78 -17.38 -4.76
CA PHE A 157 -16.08 -17.39 -3.49
C PHE A 157 -15.70 -15.97 -3.05
N ALA A 158 -15.02 -15.21 -3.91
CA ALA A 158 -14.58 -13.85 -3.60
C ALA A 158 -15.74 -12.91 -3.24
N GLN A 159 -16.86 -12.99 -3.98
CA GLN A 159 -18.05 -12.20 -3.70
C GLN A 159 -18.70 -12.58 -2.36
N ALA A 160 -18.77 -13.87 -2.03
CA ALA A 160 -19.25 -14.33 -0.74
C ALA A 160 -18.34 -13.82 0.40
N VAL A 161 -17.02 -13.98 0.27
CA VAL A 161 -16.02 -13.45 1.21
C VAL A 161 -16.21 -11.95 1.45
N LEU A 162 -16.38 -11.15 0.39
CA LEU A 162 -16.59 -9.71 0.52
C LEU A 162 -17.89 -9.35 1.24
N ARG A 163 -18.97 -10.10 1.03
CA ARG A 163 -20.23 -9.92 1.77
C ARG A 163 -20.04 -10.19 3.26
N HIS A 164 -19.37 -11.28 3.64
CA HIS A 164 -19.06 -11.58 5.04
C HIS A 164 -18.14 -10.54 5.65
N ALA A 165 -17.10 -10.12 4.92
CA ALA A 165 -16.19 -9.09 5.38
C ALA A 165 -16.91 -7.76 5.62
N ALA A 166 -17.89 -7.42 4.77
CA ALA A 166 -18.72 -6.22 4.86
C ALA A 166 -19.82 -6.29 5.93
N SER A 167 -20.13 -7.46 6.51
CA SER A 167 -21.08 -7.61 7.62
C SER A 167 -20.42 -7.68 9.01
N LEU A 168 -19.09 -7.83 9.08
CA LEU A 168 -18.37 -7.92 10.35
C LEU A 168 -18.50 -6.66 11.23
N PRO A 169 -18.53 -6.77 12.57
CA PRO A 169 -18.52 -5.61 13.44
C PRO A 169 -17.16 -4.88 13.40
N HIS A 170 -17.11 -3.63 13.89
CA HIS A 170 -15.92 -2.78 13.76
C HIS A 170 -14.70 -3.35 14.49
N GLU A 171 -14.88 -4.09 15.59
CA GLU A 171 -13.81 -4.71 16.37
C GLU A 171 -13.09 -5.83 15.60
N LYS A 172 -13.76 -6.41 14.60
CA LYS A 172 -13.22 -7.42 13.69
C LYS A 172 -12.66 -6.81 12.39
N ARG A 173 -12.54 -5.47 12.35
CA ARG A 173 -12.00 -4.69 11.24
C ARG A 173 -10.88 -3.76 11.72
N PHE A 174 -10.07 -3.31 10.78
CA PHE A 174 -9.08 -2.27 11.00
C PHE A 174 -9.42 -1.06 10.13
N GLY A 175 -10.06 -0.06 10.73
CA GLY A 175 -10.65 1.06 10.00
C GLY A 175 -11.83 0.61 9.12
N PRO A 176 -12.29 1.48 8.20
CA PRO A 176 -13.55 1.26 7.49
C PRO A 176 -13.49 0.12 6.46
N ASN A 177 -12.31 -0.11 5.88
CA ASN A 177 -12.18 -0.87 4.63
C ASN A 177 -11.31 -2.13 4.72
N LYS A 178 -10.90 -2.55 5.92
CA LYS A 178 -10.04 -3.73 6.10
C LYS A 178 -10.63 -4.68 7.11
N ALA A 179 -10.89 -5.91 6.70
CA ALA A 179 -11.37 -6.98 7.58
C ALA A 179 -10.24 -8.00 7.81
N TYR A 180 -10.03 -8.42 9.06
CA TYR A 180 -9.05 -9.46 9.39
C TYR A 180 -9.43 -10.78 8.72
N ILE A 181 -8.49 -11.42 8.03
CA ILE A 181 -8.73 -12.69 7.30
C ILE A 181 -9.29 -13.77 8.23
N SER A 182 -8.78 -13.89 9.46
CA SER A 182 -9.29 -14.87 10.45
C SER A 182 -10.75 -14.62 10.81
N CYS A 183 -11.13 -13.35 11.01
CA CYS A 183 -12.51 -12.97 11.32
C CYS A 183 -13.46 -13.19 10.14
N VAL A 184 -13.00 -12.95 8.91
CA VAL A 184 -13.80 -13.24 7.72
C VAL A 184 -14.03 -14.74 7.60
N TRP A 185 -12.98 -15.56 7.81
CA TRP A 185 -13.11 -17.01 7.82
C TRP A 185 -14.12 -17.47 8.89
N GLU A 186 -14.00 -17.02 10.14
CA GLU A 186 -14.97 -17.35 11.20
C GLU A 186 -16.41 -17.02 10.79
N SER A 187 -16.63 -15.84 10.20
CA SER A 187 -17.95 -15.41 9.71
C SER A 187 -18.47 -16.33 8.59
N THR A 188 -17.61 -16.71 7.64
CA THR A 188 -17.99 -17.65 6.58
C THR A 188 -18.30 -19.04 7.13
N GLN A 189 -17.55 -19.52 8.12
CA GLN A 189 -17.81 -20.80 8.78
C GLN A 189 -19.00 -20.73 9.74
N ALA A 190 -19.50 -19.55 10.12
CA ALA A 190 -20.77 -19.47 10.84
C ALA A 190 -21.98 -19.64 9.89
N ASP A 191 -21.80 -19.40 8.59
CA ASP A 191 -22.85 -19.48 7.58
C ASP A 191 -23.01 -20.92 7.05
N PRO A 192 -24.19 -21.56 7.19
CA PRO A 192 -24.43 -22.90 6.68
C PRO A 192 -24.43 -22.98 5.15
N THR A 193 -24.58 -21.86 4.45
CA THR A 193 -24.58 -21.79 2.98
C THR A 193 -23.19 -21.67 2.38
N PHE A 194 -22.17 -21.39 3.20
CA PHE A 194 -20.79 -21.29 2.75
C PHE A 194 -20.06 -22.64 2.89
N PRO A 195 -19.24 -23.06 1.92
CA PRO A 195 -18.50 -24.31 2.01
C PRO A 195 -17.63 -24.40 3.27
N ARG A 196 -17.75 -25.51 3.99
CA ARG A 196 -16.89 -25.80 5.14
C ARG A 196 -15.48 -26.09 4.68
N MET A 197 -14.50 -25.38 5.24
CA MET A 197 -13.10 -25.57 4.90
C MET A 197 -12.19 -25.12 6.04
N SER A 198 -10.97 -25.66 6.06
CA SER A 198 -9.94 -25.21 7.00
C SER A 198 -9.56 -23.76 6.73
N LEU A 199 -8.99 -23.10 7.74
CA LEU A 199 -8.45 -21.75 7.59
C LEU A 199 -7.34 -21.70 6.53
N GLU A 200 -6.54 -22.76 6.40
CA GLU A 200 -5.47 -22.84 5.41
C GLU A 200 -6.01 -22.89 3.97
N THR A 201 -6.99 -23.76 3.71
CA THR A 201 -7.65 -23.84 2.40
C THR A 201 -8.33 -22.52 2.05
N PHE A 202 -8.99 -21.89 3.02
CA PHE A 202 -9.58 -20.57 2.83
C PHE A 202 -8.55 -19.51 2.43
N LYS A 203 -7.39 -19.49 3.10
CA LYS A 203 -6.27 -18.58 2.78
C LYS A 203 -5.72 -18.82 1.37
N GLN A 204 -5.61 -20.08 0.94
CA GLN A 204 -5.19 -20.42 -0.43
C GLN A 204 -6.19 -19.87 -1.47
N HIS A 205 -7.50 -20.05 -1.24
CA HIS A 205 -8.53 -19.50 -2.12
C HIS A 205 -8.56 -17.97 -2.14
N LEU A 206 -8.27 -17.31 -1.00
CA LEU A 206 -8.11 -15.85 -0.96
C LEU A 206 -6.94 -15.37 -1.82
N VAL A 207 -5.80 -16.04 -1.73
CA VAL A 207 -4.63 -15.73 -2.54
C VAL A 207 -4.94 -15.91 -4.02
N GLU A 208 -5.56 -17.03 -4.40
CA GLU A 208 -5.95 -17.30 -5.78
C GLU A 208 -6.92 -16.24 -6.31
N SER A 209 -7.92 -15.87 -5.50
CA SER A 209 -8.88 -14.81 -5.83
C SER A 209 -8.21 -13.44 -5.99
N ASN A 210 -7.17 -13.16 -5.19
CA ASN A 210 -6.37 -11.94 -5.30
C ASN A 210 -5.50 -11.92 -6.55
N LEU A 211 -4.86 -13.05 -6.91
CA LEU A 211 -4.08 -13.18 -8.15
C LEU A 211 -4.94 -13.00 -9.39
N ARG A 212 -6.18 -13.48 -9.35
CA ARG A 212 -7.18 -13.31 -10.43
C ARG A 212 -7.89 -11.96 -10.41
N GLY A 213 -7.64 -11.11 -9.41
CA GLY A 213 -8.22 -9.77 -9.30
C GLY A 213 -9.69 -9.73 -8.89
N PHE A 214 -10.24 -10.81 -8.33
CA PHE A 214 -11.63 -10.87 -7.86
C PHE A 214 -11.84 -10.22 -6.49
N LEU A 215 -10.78 -10.17 -5.67
CA LEU A 215 -10.73 -9.40 -4.42
C LEU A 215 -9.34 -8.82 -4.24
N GLN A 216 -9.17 -7.98 -3.22
CA GLN A 216 -7.87 -7.43 -2.86
C GLN A 216 -7.49 -7.83 -1.44
N LEU A 217 -6.25 -8.27 -1.28
CA LEU A 217 -5.63 -8.49 0.02
C LEU A 217 -4.64 -7.37 0.33
N SER A 218 -4.45 -7.05 1.61
CA SER A 218 -3.37 -6.16 2.02
C SER A 218 -2.58 -6.66 3.22
N ARG A 219 -1.37 -6.10 3.31
CA ARG A 219 -0.47 -6.20 4.44
C ARG A 219 -0.97 -5.40 5.64
N ALA A 220 -0.44 -5.75 6.80
CA ALA A 220 -0.49 -4.93 7.99
C ALA A 220 0.76 -4.05 8.03
N ASP A 221 0.56 -2.75 7.84
CA ASP A 221 1.65 -1.77 7.83
C ASP A 221 1.81 -1.08 9.20
N LEU A 222 0.78 -1.14 10.07
CA LEU A 222 0.74 -0.56 11.42
C LEU A 222 0.45 -1.64 12.48
N VAL A 223 1.27 -2.68 12.52
CA VAL A 223 1.10 -3.85 13.40
C VAL A 223 0.93 -3.48 14.88
N GLN A 224 1.60 -2.42 15.34
CA GLN A 224 1.58 -1.97 16.74
C GLN A 224 0.23 -1.37 17.19
N ALA A 225 -0.62 -0.96 16.24
CA ALA A 225 -1.95 -0.39 16.51
C ALA A 225 -3.08 -1.43 16.36
N MET A 226 -2.73 -2.71 16.16
CA MET A 226 -3.64 -3.79 15.79
C MET A 226 -3.72 -4.84 16.90
N ASN A 227 -4.82 -5.59 16.93
CA ASN A 227 -4.92 -6.74 17.84
C ASN A 227 -3.91 -7.82 17.40
N PRO A 228 -2.91 -8.17 18.22
CA PRO A 228 -1.84 -9.08 17.83
C PRO A 228 -2.32 -10.51 17.58
N VAL A 229 -3.38 -10.94 18.28
CA VAL A 229 -3.96 -12.28 18.12
C VAL A 229 -4.63 -12.40 16.76
N LEU A 230 -5.48 -11.42 16.41
CA LEU A 230 -6.16 -11.41 15.10
C LEU A 230 -5.19 -11.26 13.95
N LEU A 231 -4.11 -10.50 14.14
CA LEU A 231 -3.07 -10.31 13.15
C LEU A 231 -2.32 -11.61 12.87
N SER A 232 -1.83 -12.29 13.91
CA SER A 232 -1.16 -13.58 13.78
C SER A 232 -2.05 -14.66 13.16
N GLN A 233 -3.33 -14.73 13.56
CA GLN A 233 -4.28 -15.68 12.99
C GLN A 233 -4.60 -15.38 11.51
N SER A 234 -4.59 -14.10 11.12
CA SER A 234 -4.87 -13.66 9.75
C SER A 234 -3.68 -13.78 8.79
N GLU A 235 -2.49 -14.05 9.32
CA GLU A 235 -1.25 -14.13 8.55
C GLU A 235 -1.35 -15.15 7.41
N THR A 236 -1.23 -14.66 6.19
CA THR A 236 -1.37 -15.45 4.97
C THR A 236 -0.17 -15.24 4.09
N HIS A 237 0.61 -16.28 3.84
CA HIS A 237 1.82 -16.21 3.01
C HIS A 237 1.54 -16.64 1.59
N TYR A 238 2.14 -15.91 0.65
CA TYR A 238 2.26 -16.36 -0.73
C TYR A 238 3.57 -15.86 -1.30
N LEU A 239 4.46 -16.79 -1.63
CA LEU A 239 5.85 -16.51 -1.99
C LEU A 239 6.50 -15.59 -0.95
N ASN A 240 6.94 -14.41 -1.37
CA ASN A 240 7.59 -13.36 -0.59
C ASN A 240 6.61 -12.25 -0.15
N ALA A 241 5.29 -12.48 -0.30
CA ALA A 241 4.24 -11.61 0.18
C ALA A 241 3.51 -12.21 1.40
N GLN A 242 3.04 -11.32 2.26
CA GLN A 242 2.25 -11.64 3.45
C GLN A 242 0.99 -10.79 3.42
N PHE A 243 -0.15 -11.36 3.80
CA PHE A 243 -1.44 -10.68 3.82
C PHE A 243 -2.12 -10.90 5.16
N HIS A 244 -2.91 -9.90 5.58
CA HIS A 244 -3.62 -9.91 6.86
C HIS A 244 -5.07 -9.47 6.72
N PHE A 245 -5.38 -8.75 5.64
CA PHE A 245 -6.69 -8.15 5.46
C PHE A 245 -7.30 -8.47 4.11
N VAL A 246 -8.63 -8.64 4.10
CA VAL A 246 -9.46 -8.48 2.90
C VAL A 246 -9.88 -7.02 2.80
N LEU A 247 -9.70 -6.42 1.63
CA LEU A 247 -10.11 -5.05 1.36
C LEU A 247 -11.57 -4.99 0.95
N LEU A 248 -12.33 -4.17 1.67
CA LEU A 248 -13.66 -3.75 1.27
C LEU A 248 -13.48 -2.58 0.31
N GLN A 249 -13.83 -2.76 -0.96
CA GLN A 249 -14.06 -1.61 -1.83
C GLN A 249 -15.33 -0.90 -1.35
N GLU A 250 -15.33 0.43 -1.34
CA GLU A 250 -16.57 1.19 -1.10
C GLU A 250 -17.58 0.80 -2.17
N LEU A 251 -18.56 -0.02 -1.78
CA LEU A 251 -19.83 -0.08 -2.47
C LEU A 251 -20.41 1.32 -2.34
N HIS A 252 -20.24 2.13 -3.38
CA HIS A 252 -20.96 3.38 -3.53
C HIS A 252 -22.44 3.01 -3.59
N THR A 253 -23.11 2.96 -2.46
CA THR A 253 -24.56 3.04 -2.41
C THR A 253 -24.92 4.40 -2.97
N ARG A 254 -25.18 4.45 -4.28
CA ARG A 254 -26.00 5.48 -4.89
C ARG A 254 -27.35 5.39 -4.21
N ARG A 255 -27.55 6.16 -3.15
CA ARG A 255 -28.90 6.53 -2.73
C ARG A 255 -29.43 7.47 -3.82
N ARG A 256 -30.45 6.99 -4.52
CA ARG A 256 -31.32 7.79 -5.40
C ARG A 256 -32.06 8.83 -4.58
#